data_AF-A0A2W1B3B5-F1
#
_entry.id   AF-A0A2W1B3B5-F1
#
_cell.length_a   1.000
_cell.length_b   1.000
_cell.length_c   1.000
_cell.angle_alpha   90.00
_cell.angle_beta   90.00
_cell.angle_gamma   90.00
#
_symmetry.space_group_name_H-M   'P 1'
#
loop_
_entity.id
_entity.type
_entity.pdbx_description
1 polymer ?
#
loop_
_entity_poly.entity_id
_entity_poly.type
_entity_poly.pdbx_seq_one_letter_code
_entity_poly.pdbx_strand_id
1 'polypeptide(L)'
;MLYQGEYRESISRLAPPSGTKGFGGTEGFMAPEIMRYNGEEEYNEKVDCFSYGMLLYEIVTVRQPFEGHEAVKEAVLDGARPSLSPRSNV
;
A
#
# COMPACT_ATOMS: atom_id res chain seq x y z
N MET A 1 -28.02 -6.31 2.67
CA MET A 1 -27.05 -5.55 3.50
C MET A 1 -26.06 -4.95 2.52
N LEU A 2 -26.17 -3.64 2.27
CA LEU A 2 -25.42 -2.97 1.22
C LEU A 2 -23.95 -2.88 1.65
N TYR A 3 -23.05 -3.47 0.87
CA TYR A 3 -21.61 -3.23 0.98
C TYR A 3 -21.41 -1.75 0.64
N GLN A 4 -21.21 -0.91 1.67
CA GLN A 4 -20.72 0.45 1.47
C GLN A 4 -19.24 0.33 1.06
N GLY A 5 -19.02 0.08 -0.23
CA GLY A 5 -17.71 0.24 -0.82
C GLY A 5 -17.41 1.73 -0.90
N GLU A 6 -16.69 2.25 0.08
CA GLU A 6 -16.02 3.53 -0.07
C GLU A 6 -15.17 3.45 -1.34
N TYR A 7 -15.44 4.32 -2.31
CA TYR A 7 -14.64 4.42 -3.52
C TYR A 7 -13.22 4.85 -3.11
N ARG A 8 -12.33 3.86 -2.99
CA ARG A 8 -10.93 4.08 -2.66
C ARG A 8 -10.26 4.80 -3.82
N GLU A 9 -9.54 5.87 -3.51
CA GLU A 9 -8.65 6.57 -4.44
C GLU A 9 -7.84 5.55 -5.24
N SER A 10 -7.99 5.57 -6.57
CA SER A 10 -7.38 4.58 -7.45
C SER A 10 -5.85 4.60 -7.34
N ILE A 11 -5.22 3.42 -7.30
CA ILE A 11 -3.74 3.28 -7.30
C ILE A 11 -3.08 3.76 -8.60
N SER A 12 -3.84 4.00 -9.66
CA SER A 12 -3.32 4.40 -10.97
C SER A 12 -3.50 5.90 -11.19
N ARG A 13 -2.42 6.68 -10.99
CA ARG A 13 -2.31 8.05 -11.50
C ARG A 13 -1.41 8.06 -12.73
N LEU A 14 -1.76 8.86 -13.76
CA LEU A 14 -0.88 9.06 -14.91
C LEU A 14 0.41 9.75 -14.45
N ALA A 15 1.56 9.12 -14.67
CA ALA A 15 2.85 9.71 -14.34
C ALA A 15 3.37 10.58 -15.50
N PRO A 16 3.82 11.82 -15.26
CA PRO A 16 4.53 12.58 -16.27
C PRO A 16 5.92 11.96 -16.52
N PRO A 17 6.54 12.21 -17.69
CA PRO A 17 7.82 11.61 -18.07
C PRO A 17 9.00 11.97 -17.15
N SER A 18 8.85 13.00 -16.31
CA SER A 18 9.81 13.41 -15.27
C SER A 18 9.66 12.63 -13.95
N GLY A 19 8.78 11.63 -13.88
CA GLY A 19 8.41 10.97 -12.62
C GLY A 19 7.32 11.72 -11.87
N THR A 20 6.69 11.04 -10.92
CA THR A 20 5.67 11.64 -10.05
C THR A 20 6.29 12.03 -8.70
N LYS A 21 5.78 13.10 -8.09
CA LYS A 21 6.04 13.50 -6.70
C LYS A 21 4.68 13.69 -6.02
N GLY A 22 4.59 13.34 -4.74
CA GLY A 22 3.39 13.60 -3.94
C GLY A 22 3.10 12.53 -2.90
N PHE A 23 2.60 12.97 -1.75
CA PHE A 23 2.11 12.13 -0.66
C PHE A 23 0.64 11.74 -0.91
N GLY A 24 0.41 10.85 -1.88
CA GLY A 24 -0.93 10.35 -2.18
C GLY A 24 -0.92 8.83 -2.30
N GLY A 25 -1.47 8.13 -1.32
CA GLY A 25 -1.58 6.67 -1.35
C GLY A 25 -2.26 6.10 -0.10
N THR A 26 -2.75 4.87 -0.18
CA THR A 26 -3.27 4.14 0.98
C THR A 26 -2.09 3.54 1.75
N GLU A 27 -1.96 3.82 3.05
CA GLU A 27 -0.78 3.50 3.87
C GLU A 27 -0.30 2.04 3.71
N GLY A 28 -1.19 1.06 3.73
CA GLY A 28 -0.81 -0.36 3.57
C GLY A 28 -0.20 -0.72 2.21
N PHE A 29 -0.28 0.15 1.21
CA PHE A 29 0.18 -0.08 -0.17
C PHE A 29 1.38 0.78 -0.56
N MET A 30 1.77 1.76 0.27
CA MET A 30 2.86 2.67 -0.05
C MET A 30 4.23 2.03 0.22
N ALA A 31 5.15 2.17 -0.72
CA ALA A 31 6.53 1.73 -0.58
C ALA A 31 7.26 2.51 0.54
N PRO A 32 8.24 1.90 1.23
CA PRO A 32 8.93 2.54 2.35
C PRO A 32 9.62 3.86 1.97
N GLU A 33 10.17 3.98 0.77
CA GLU A 33 10.77 5.20 0.25
C GLU A 33 9.76 6.33 0.07
N ILE A 34 8.52 6.03 -0.35
CA ILE A 34 7.45 7.02 -0.44
C ILE A 34 7.09 7.53 0.97
N MET A 35 6.98 6.63 1.94
CA MET A 35 6.65 6.98 3.32
C MET A 35 7.76 7.76 4.02
N ARG A 36 9.03 7.43 3.75
CA ARG A 36 10.20 8.04 4.37
C ARG A 36 10.30 9.53 4.02
N TYR A 37 10.08 9.85 2.76
CA TYR A 37 10.25 11.21 2.23
C TYR A 37 8.93 11.93 1.99
N ASN A 38 7.83 11.38 2.50
CA ASN A 38 6.47 11.86 2.23
C ASN A 38 6.23 12.15 0.72
N GLY A 39 6.78 11.32 -0.16
CA GLY A 39 6.67 11.48 -1.62
C GLY A 39 7.34 12.73 -2.22
N GLU A 40 8.22 13.42 -1.49
CA GLU A 40 8.92 14.62 -1.98
C GLU A 40 10.12 14.29 -2.89
N GLU A 41 10.74 13.12 -2.68
CA GLU A 41 11.85 12.63 -3.50
C GLU A 41 11.37 11.97 -4.80
N GLU A 42 12.25 11.97 -5.80
CA GLU A 42 12.02 11.19 -7.01
C GLU A 42 12.11 9.70 -6.68
N TYR A 43 11.14 8.94 -7.19
CA TYR A 43 11.08 7.50 -7.07
C TYR A 43 10.96 6.87 -8.46
N ASN A 44 11.30 5.58 -8.53
CA ASN A 44 11.32 4.81 -9.76
C ASN A 44 10.15 3.81 -9.80
N GLU A 45 10.14 2.93 -10.81
CA GLU A 45 9.10 1.92 -11.01
C GLU A 45 9.02 0.85 -9.89
N LYS A 46 9.96 0.84 -8.94
CA LYS A 46 9.93 -0.13 -7.83
C LYS A 46 8.84 0.17 -6.81
N VAL A 47 8.38 1.42 -6.71
CA VAL A 47 7.24 1.76 -5.85
C VAL A 47 5.96 1.06 -6.32
N ASP A 48 5.81 0.88 -7.63
CA ASP A 48 4.69 0.15 -8.24
C ASP A 48 4.82 -1.35 -8.00
N CYS A 49 6.04 -1.89 -7.97
CA CYS A 49 6.28 -3.28 -7.63
C CYS A 49 5.87 -3.57 -6.17
N PHE A 50 6.15 -2.64 -5.25
CA PHE A 50 5.74 -2.77 -3.85
C PHE A 50 4.21 -2.76 -3.72
N SER A 51 3.54 -1.76 -4.32
CA SER A 51 2.09 -1.63 -4.25
C SER A 51 1.38 -2.81 -4.92
N TYR A 52 1.93 -3.34 -6.02
CA TYR A 52 1.46 -4.58 -6.64
C TYR A 52 1.58 -5.79 -5.70
N GLY A 53 2.67 -5.91 -4.94
CA GLY A 53 2.82 -6.96 -3.93
C GLY A 53 1.75 -6.89 -2.83
N MET A 54 1.39 -5.67 -2.40
CA MET A 54 0.33 -5.45 -1.42
C MET A 54 -1.07 -5.71 -2.00
N LEU A 55 -1.29 -5.41 -3.28
CA LEU A 55 -2.50 -5.82 -4.00
C LEU A 55 -2.63 -7.34 -4.10
N LEU A 56 -1.54 -8.04 -4.44
CA LEU A 56 -1.54 -9.51 -4.45
C LEU A 56 -1.83 -10.09 -3.06
N TYR A 57 -1.28 -9.49 -2.00
CA TYR A 57 -1.61 -9.85 -0.64
C TYR A 57 -3.12 -9.70 -0.36
N GLU A 58 -3.71 -8.56 -0.73
CA GLU A 58 -5.13 -8.29 -0.54
C GLU A 58 -6.01 -9.31 -1.28
N ILE A 59 -5.65 -9.65 -2.52
CA ILE A 59 -6.38 -10.64 -3.33
C ILE A 59 -6.31 -12.04 -2.70
N VAL A 60 -5.11 -12.48 -2.30
CA VAL A 60 -4.90 -13.85 -1.78
C VAL A 60 -5.51 -14.03 -0.40
N THR A 61 -5.42 -13.02 0.46
CA THR A 61 -5.87 -13.12 1.86
C THR A 61 -7.29 -12.61 2.07
N VAL A 62 -7.82 -11.80 1.15
CA VAL A 62 -9.07 -11.04 1.29
C VAL A 62 -9.04 -10.15 2.54
N ARG A 63 -7.86 -9.58 2.84
CA ARG A 63 -7.58 -8.70 3.98
C ARG A 63 -6.77 -7.50 3.54
N GLN A 64 -6.94 -6.39 4.25
CA GLN A 64 -6.10 -5.21 4.03
C GLN A 64 -4.65 -5.49 4.43
N PRO A 65 -3.65 -5.03 3.65
CA PRO A 65 -2.27 -5.00 4.10
C PRO A 65 -2.19 -4.28 5.46
N PHE A 66 -1.55 -4.91 6.44
CA PHE A 66 -1.40 -4.38 7.81
C PHE A 66 -2.73 -4.08 8.53
N GLU A 67 -3.82 -4.80 8.20
CA GLU A 67 -5.09 -4.72 8.94
C GLU A 67 -4.88 -4.88 10.45
N GLY A 68 -5.32 -3.88 11.23
CA GLY A 68 -5.22 -3.88 12.69
C GLY A 68 -3.88 -3.38 13.26
N HIS A 69 -2.95 -2.91 12.42
CA HIS A 69 -1.75 -2.22 12.88
C HIS A 69 -2.05 -0.75 13.19
N GLU A 70 -1.63 -0.26 14.37
CA GLU A 70 -1.77 1.16 14.74
C GLU A 70 -0.72 2.06 14.09
N ALA A 71 0.44 1.50 13.74
CA ALA A 71 1.61 2.22 13.23
C ALA A 71 2.13 1.59 11.92
N VAL A 72 1.33 1.69 10.85
CA VAL A 72 1.64 1.06 9.55
C VAL A 72 2.92 1.63 8.95
N LYS A 73 3.11 2.95 9.04
CA LYS A 73 4.28 3.64 8.50
C LYS A 73 5.58 3.09 9.09
N GLU A 74 5.65 3.04 10.41
CA GLU A 74 6.79 2.56 11.16
C GLU A 74 7.05 1.08 10.84
N ALA A 75 6.01 0.25 10.84
CA ALA A 75 6.14 -1.17 10.50
C ALA A 75 6.72 -1.38 9.09
N VAL A 76 6.25 -0.62 8.09
CA VAL A 76 6.75 -0.70 6.72
C VAL A 76 8.21 -0.24 6.63
N LEU A 77 8.55 0.88 7.29
CA LEU A 77 9.91 1.43 7.34
C LEU A 77 10.91 0.49 8.03
N ASP A 78 10.45 -0.26 9.04
CA ASP A 78 11.22 -1.30 9.74
C ASP A 78 11.31 -2.63 8.98
N GLY A 79 10.68 -2.71 7.80
CA GLY A 79 10.74 -3.88 6.93
C GLY A 79 9.73 -4.98 7.27
N ALA A 80 8.79 -4.75 8.17
CA ALA A 80 7.71 -5.71 8.45
C ALA A 80 6.85 -5.96 7.20
N ARG A 81 6.25 -7.15 7.11
CA ARG A 81 5.33 -7.53 6.04
C ARG A 81 4.08 -8.21 6.63
N PRO A 82 2.91 -8.04 6.01
CA PRO A 82 1.68 -8.68 6.49
C PRO A 82 1.79 -10.21 6.47
N SER A 83 1.20 -10.87 7.47
CA SER A 83 1.19 -12.34 7.57
C SER A 83 0.29 -12.95 6.49
N LEU A 84 0.83 -13.91 5.73
CA LEU A 84 0.06 -14.70 4.75
C LEU A 84 -0.81 -15.79 5.38
N SER A 85 -0.93 -15.82 6.71
CA SER A 85 -1.78 -16.80 7.39
C SER A 85 -3.21 -16.75 6.84
N PRO A 86 -3.80 -17.88 6.44
CA PRO A 86 -5.19 -17.93 6.00
C PRO A 86 -6.09 -17.30 7.07
N ARG A 87 -7.17 -16.65 6.65
CA ARG A 87 -8.21 -16.24 7.58
C ARG A 87 -8.67 -17.51 8.31
N SER A 88 -8.47 -17.59 9.62
CA SER A 88 -9.00 -18.67 10.42
C SER A 88 -10.52 -18.59 10.30
N ASN A 89 -11.09 -19.44 9.45
CA ASN A 89 -12.53 -19.55 9.30
C ASN A 89 -13.10 -19.92 10.68
N VAL A 90 -13.96 -19.05 11.20
CA VAL A 90 -14.88 -19.39 12.29
C VAL A 90 -15.94 -20.33 11.74
#